data_AF-A0A1H1EVG6-F1
#
_entry.id   AF-A0A1H1EVG6-F1
#
_cell.length_a   1.000
_cell.length_b   1.000
_cell.length_c   1.000
_cell.angle_alpha   90.00
_cell.angle_beta   90.00
_cell.angle_gamma   90.00
#
_symmetry.space_group_name_H-M   'P 1'
#
loop_
_entity.id
_entity.type
_entity.pdbx_description
1 polymer ?
#
loop_
_entity_poly.entity_id
_entity_poly.type
_entity_poly.pdbx_seq_one_letter_code
_entity_poly.pdbx_strand_id
1 'polypeptide(L)'
;MVGYYGVEPFTIEVKAVERHRDLTALKLELTTTKDYAGGEFGHDGLPLQSSSFSRFRLLDPVGGKVYFALRENTADGKAFGTRHERSNHPASFRAGVRYPVEVYFPPLPAEVEQVSIVPDLPIAPFTGVPVTEATAPLTAKQGDEATDPEPGSQYQWPVVLPEGEIWSSVVDVNELIETPQKETTKAGDQETVALRADVLFRFDKADLSDKATAVLDEVVAETRERADPAKPPILIEGHTDSKGDDSYNHKLSLKRAEAVHRYLAGRLGDAYVYKVTGKGESEPIADNEKPDGSDNPEGRARNRRVEISYRIKEQLPGATTTQGPSADEVRGSVHPPASFRSDAGPVVGSLNWARHNDRLRVDFHPFYRDGAYLVAVFDVVVESSQTFVPVPKPFSSGTHPFSVNSDYSSFILVDPATKVRYHPLKMNTEFVENFVPALKGGEVSRSYVYYPAPADTVKSITLEAEGLGTVAIPIH
;
A
#
# COMPACT_ATOMS: atom_id res chain seq x y z
N MET A 1 21.31 -3.59 2.26
CA MET A 1 21.24 -2.22 1.73
C MET A 1 21.59 -2.21 0.25
N VAL A 2 20.85 -1.49 -0.57
CA VAL A 2 21.45 -0.69 -1.63
C VAL A 2 21.44 0.73 -1.06
N GLY A 3 22.59 1.37 -0.92
CA GLY A 3 22.61 2.83 -0.75
C GLY A 3 21.95 3.46 -1.97
N TYR A 4 21.48 4.70 -1.85
CA TYR A 4 20.73 5.42 -2.91
C TYR A 4 21.38 5.31 -4.33
N TYR A 5 22.69 5.09 -4.43
CA TYR A 5 23.44 4.90 -5.67
C TYR A 5 24.26 3.59 -5.78
N GLY A 6 24.03 2.54 -4.98
CA GLY A 6 24.76 1.27 -5.18
C GLY A 6 24.62 0.18 -4.11
N VAL A 7 24.91 -1.06 -4.52
CA VAL A 7 24.81 -2.26 -3.68
C VAL A 7 26.01 -2.33 -2.74
N GLU A 8 25.86 -1.76 -1.56
CA GLU A 8 26.78 -1.97 -0.44
C GLU A 8 26.14 -3.01 0.48
N PRO A 9 26.58 -4.28 0.41
CA PRO A 9 25.90 -5.36 1.09
C PRO A 9 26.16 -5.27 2.60
N PHE A 10 25.07 -5.28 3.33
CA PHE A 10 25.01 -5.51 4.76
C PHE A 10 23.81 -6.40 5.03
N THR A 11 23.92 -7.21 6.07
CA THR A 11 22.78 -7.93 6.61
C THR A 11 22.04 -7.02 7.58
N ILE A 12 20.72 -7.22 7.66
CA ILE A 12 19.87 -6.56 8.65
C ILE A 12 19.19 -7.66 9.42
N GLU A 13 19.29 -7.60 10.73
CA GLU A 13 18.57 -8.48 11.64
C GLU A 13 17.59 -7.65 12.47
N VAL A 14 16.31 -8.01 12.41
CA VAL A 14 15.30 -7.44 13.31
C VAL A 14 15.46 -8.14 14.66
N LYS A 15 15.89 -7.40 15.67
CA LYS A 15 16.10 -7.95 17.02
C LYS A 15 14.81 -7.94 17.83
N ALA A 16 14.01 -6.86 17.72
CA ALA A 16 12.73 -6.76 18.41
C ALA A 16 11.84 -5.65 17.84
N VAL A 17 10.53 -5.83 18.01
CA VAL A 17 9.55 -4.73 18.03
C VAL A 17 8.93 -4.72 19.43
N GLU A 18 9.23 -3.67 20.19
CA GLU A 18 8.85 -3.54 21.59
C GLU A 18 7.80 -2.46 21.78
N ARG A 19 6.67 -2.82 22.39
CA ARG A 19 5.67 -1.87 22.86
C ARG A 19 6.15 -1.27 24.18
N HIS A 20 6.30 0.04 24.19
CA HIS A 20 6.46 0.84 25.41
C HIS A 20 5.15 1.57 25.69
N ARG A 21 5.05 2.17 26.89
CA ARG A 21 3.85 2.90 27.31
C ARG A 21 3.40 3.96 26.29
N ASP A 22 4.34 4.73 25.75
CA ASP A 22 4.03 5.93 24.96
C ASP A 22 4.50 5.83 23.49
N LEU A 23 5.16 4.73 23.10
CA LEU A 23 5.72 4.53 21.76
C LEU A 23 5.98 3.05 21.47
N THR A 24 6.36 2.75 20.24
CA THR A 24 6.90 1.45 19.84
C THR A 24 8.37 1.60 19.41
N ALA A 25 9.24 0.68 19.83
CA ALA A 25 10.64 0.65 19.45
C ALA A 25 10.94 -0.52 18.51
N LEU A 26 11.40 -0.20 17.29
CA LEU A 26 12.02 -1.16 16.39
C LEU A 26 13.52 -1.21 16.67
N LYS A 27 14.04 -2.39 17.02
CA LYS A 27 15.46 -2.64 17.23
C LYS A 27 16.01 -3.52 16.12
N LEU A 28 17.06 -3.04 15.47
CA LEU A 28 17.74 -3.70 14.36
C LEU A 28 19.24 -3.84 14.67
N GLU A 29 19.90 -4.78 14.01
CA GLU A 29 21.36 -4.84 13.92
C GLU A 29 21.76 -4.89 12.45
N LEU A 30 22.56 -3.91 12.01
CA LEU A 30 23.14 -3.91 10.68
C LEU A 30 24.54 -4.50 10.77
N THR A 31 24.89 -5.43 9.87
CA THR A 31 26.27 -5.96 9.80
C THR A 31 26.82 -5.77 8.40
N THR A 32 27.92 -5.03 8.29
CA THR A 32 28.66 -4.83 7.04
C THR A 32 29.24 -6.16 6.54
N THR A 33 29.06 -6.51 5.27
CA THR A 33 29.59 -7.79 4.75
C THR A 33 30.92 -7.66 4.02
N LYS A 34 31.40 -6.43 3.77
CA LYS A 34 32.69 -6.16 3.11
C LYS A 34 33.23 -4.79 3.55
N ASP A 35 34.53 -4.60 3.35
CA ASP A 35 35.18 -3.30 3.55
C ASP A 35 34.81 -2.34 2.42
N TYR A 36 34.55 -1.07 2.75
CA TYR A 36 34.45 0.01 1.78
C TYR A 36 34.69 1.39 2.43
N ALA A 37 35.20 2.33 1.62
CA ALA A 37 35.52 3.69 2.05
C ALA A 37 34.40 4.66 1.70
N GLY A 38 34.24 5.72 2.50
CA GLY A 38 33.22 6.76 2.30
C GLY A 38 31.95 6.49 3.10
N GLY A 39 32.11 6.05 4.34
CA GLY A 39 31.09 5.34 5.09
C GLY A 39 29.92 6.16 5.64
N GLU A 40 29.04 6.65 4.76
CA GLU A 40 27.70 7.06 5.18
C GLU A 40 26.72 5.89 4.95
N PHE A 41 25.93 5.48 5.96
CA PHE A 41 24.71 4.70 5.66
C PHE A 41 23.79 5.63 4.87
N GLY A 42 23.67 5.36 3.57
CA GLY A 42 23.20 6.32 2.57
C GLY A 42 21.88 7.03 2.88
N HIS A 43 21.80 8.25 2.34
CA HIS A 43 20.69 9.21 2.32
C HIS A 43 19.28 8.63 2.56
N ASP A 44 18.57 9.20 3.54
CA ASP A 44 17.15 8.97 3.84
C ASP A 44 16.20 9.50 2.72
N GLY A 45 16.71 9.76 1.51
CA GLY A 45 15.91 10.22 0.35
C GLY A 45 15.42 11.67 0.42
N LEU A 46 15.44 12.32 1.59
CA LEU A 46 15.05 13.72 1.77
C LEU A 46 16.24 14.67 1.56
N PRO A 47 16.11 15.77 0.78
CA PRO A 47 17.20 16.72 0.55
C PRO A 47 17.83 17.16 1.88
N LEU A 48 19.16 17.06 2.00
CA LEU A 48 19.96 17.53 3.16
C LEU A 48 19.84 16.69 4.46
N GLN A 49 19.13 15.55 4.46
CA GLN A 49 18.99 14.68 5.64
C GLN A 49 19.83 13.39 5.48
N SER A 50 21.05 13.39 6.03
CA SER A 50 21.97 12.23 6.07
C SER A 50 21.89 11.44 7.40
N SER A 51 20.87 11.67 8.26
CA SER A 51 21.05 11.41 9.71
C SER A 51 20.05 10.59 10.52
N SER A 52 19.20 9.76 9.91
CA SER A 52 18.34 8.86 10.69
C SER A 52 18.00 7.56 9.95
N PHE A 53 17.34 6.63 10.64
CA PHE A 53 16.79 5.40 10.05
C PHE A 53 15.28 5.55 9.83
N SER A 54 14.88 6.63 9.16
CA SER A 54 13.48 7.09 9.16
C SER A 54 12.60 6.43 8.09
N ARG A 55 13.22 5.64 7.20
CA ARG A 55 12.58 4.95 6.07
C ARG A 55 12.07 3.55 6.41
N PHE A 56 12.01 3.17 7.69
CA PHE A 56 11.27 1.98 8.10
C PHE A 56 9.83 2.37 8.42
N ARG A 57 8.88 1.55 7.98
CA ARG A 57 7.45 1.67 8.31
C ARG A 57 6.98 0.38 8.96
N LEU A 58 6.12 0.47 9.97
CA LEU A 58 5.42 -0.70 10.51
C LEU A 58 4.05 -0.77 9.87
N LEU A 59 3.76 -1.86 9.18
CA LEU A 59 2.45 -2.22 8.67
C LEU A 59 1.79 -3.16 9.68
N ASP A 60 0.59 -2.84 10.13
CA ASP A 60 -0.35 -3.80 10.69
C ASP A 60 -1.15 -4.39 9.52
N PRO A 61 -0.81 -5.60 9.05
CA PRO A 61 -1.45 -6.18 7.87
C PRO A 61 -2.86 -6.74 8.18
N VAL A 62 -3.30 -6.72 9.44
CA VAL A 62 -4.62 -7.16 9.89
C VAL A 62 -5.54 -5.96 10.06
N GLY A 63 -5.12 -4.96 10.85
CA GLY A 63 -5.88 -3.73 11.09
C GLY A 63 -5.77 -2.70 9.95
N GLY A 64 -4.84 -2.90 9.02
CA GLY A 64 -4.68 -2.07 7.83
C GLY A 64 -4.20 -0.67 8.10
N LYS A 65 -3.21 -0.54 9.00
CA LYS A 65 -2.58 0.73 9.36
C LYS A 65 -1.09 0.70 9.08
N VAL A 66 -0.54 1.85 8.67
CA VAL A 66 0.89 2.06 8.51
C VAL A 66 1.35 3.14 9.48
N TYR A 67 2.36 2.82 10.27
CA TYR A 67 2.97 3.67 11.28
C TYR A 67 4.30 4.20 10.75
N PHE A 68 4.42 5.53 10.71
CA PHE A 68 5.65 6.22 10.35
C PHE A 68 6.50 6.51 11.59
N ALA A 69 7.82 6.57 11.41
CA ALA A 69 8.75 6.89 12.48
C ALA A 69 8.44 8.27 13.09
N LEU A 70 8.64 8.40 14.42
CA LEU A 70 8.57 9.66 15.14
C LEU A 70 9.71 10.57 14.68
N ARG A 71 9.40 11.85 14.41
CA ARG A 71 10.36 12.85 13.91
C ARG A 71 10.28 14.15 14.70
N GLU A 72 11.36 14.93 14.68
CA GLU A 72 11.38 16.28 15.25
C GLU A 72 10.56 17.26 14.39
N ASN A 73 9.59 17.96 14.98
CA ASN A 73 8.81 19.08 14.45
C ASN A 73 7.95 18.82 13.19
N THR A 74 8.50 18.24 12.12
CA THR A 74 7.83 18.10 10.81
C THR A 74 8.06 16.72 10.17
N ALA A 75 7.32 16.43 9.10
CA ALA A 75 7.47 15.20 8.30
C ALA A 75 8.89 15.02 7.73
N ASP A 76 9.60 16.12 7.49
CA ASP A 76 10.98 16.12 7.00
C ASP A 76 12.02 16.19 8.13
N GLY A 77 11.57 16.17 9.39
CA GLY A 77 12.43 16.20 10.56
C GLY A 77 13.29 14.93 10.71
N LYS A 78 14.37 15.04 11.48
CA LYS A 78 15.19 13.88 11.86
C LYS A 78 14.35 12.90 12.67
N ALA A 79 14.41 11.61 12.35
CA ALA A 79 13.73 10.62 13.18
C ALA A 79 14.44 10.46 14.54
N PHE A 80 13.66 10.13 15.57
CA PHE A 80 14.18 9.72 16.87
C PHE A 80 14.68 8.26 16.83
N GLY A 81 15.51 7.91 17.80
CA GLY A 81 16.27 6.67 17.82
C GLY A 81 17.73 6.89 17.43
N THR A 82 18.31 5.96 16.69
CA THR A 82 19.72 6.00 16.28
C THR A 82 19.97 7.10 15.23
N ARG A 83 20.98 7.94 15.48
CA ARG A 83 21.41 9.02 14.58
C ARG A 83 22.78 8.76 14.00
N HIS A 84 22.83 8.77 12.67
CA HIS A 84 24.07 8.70 11.92
C HIS A 84 24.44 10.10 11.43
N GLU A 85 25.36 10.82 12.07
CA GLU A 85 25.68 12.17 11.60
C GLU A 85 26.77 12.18 10.53
N ARG A 86 26.53 12.96 9.47
CA ARG A 86 27.50 13.17 8.38
C ARG A 86 28.87 13.67 8.85
N SER A 87 28.94 14.36 9.98
CA SER A 87 30.21 14.85 10.54
C SER A 87 30.86 13.90 11.54
N ASN A 88 30.16 12.85 11.98
CA ASN A 88 30.58 11.98 13.08
C ASN A 88 30.29 10.50 12.75
N HIS A 89 31.03 9.97 11.77
CA HIS A 89 30.97 8.59 11.32
C HIS A 89 32.37 8.05 11.00
N PRO A 90 32.59 6.72 11.09
CA PRO A 90 33.81 6.08 10.61
C PRO A 90 34.13 6.46 9.16
N ALA A 91 35.39 6.73 8.85
CA ALA A 91 35.82 7.00 7.47
C ALA A 91 35.61 5.77 6.56
N SER A 92 35.70 4.58 7.15
CA SER A 92 35.53 3.30 6.46
C SER A 92 34.54 2.40 7.18
N PHE A 93 33.68 1.73 6.40
CA PHE A 93 32.98 0.54 6.87
C PHE A 93 33.89 -0.67 6.75
N ARG A 94 33.90 -1.49 7.81
CA ARG A 94 34.79 -2.64 7.96
C ARG A 94 33.96 -3.89 8.05
N ALA A 95 34.34 -4.95 7.35
CA ALA A 95 33.57 -6.19 7.28
C ALA A 95 33.34 -6.78 8.68
N GLY A 96 32.12 -7.28 8.90
CA GLY A 96 31.70 -7.93 10.14
C GLY A 96 31.39 -6.97 11.29
N VAL A 97 31.53 -5.65 11.12
CA VAL A 97 31.16 -4.69 12.16
C VAL A 97 29.65 -4.64 12.29
N ARG A 98 29.18 -4.69 13.55
CA ARG A 98 27.76 -4.65 13.91
C ARG A 98 27.36 -3.25 14.37
N TYR A 99 26.23 -2.77 13.89
CA TYR A 99 25.69 -1.45 14.19
C TYR A 99 24.26 -1.58 14.75
N PRO A 100 24.09 -1.45 16.07
CA PRO A 100 22.75 -1.46 16.68
C PRO A 100 21.96 -0.20 16.28
N VAL A 101 20.74 -0.41 15.81
CA VAL A 101 19.85 0.64 15.34
C VAL A 101 18.52 0.57 16.08
N GLU A 102 18.05 1.71 16.56
CA GLU A 102 16.73 1.88 17.16
C GLU A 102 15.95 2.91 16.34
N VAL A 103 14.67 2.62 16.08
CA VAL A 103 13.74 3.54 15.42
C VAL A 103 12.44 3.55 16.22
N TYR A 104 11.93 4.74 16.52
CA TYR A 104 10.73 4.88 17.34
C TYR A 104 9.51 5.24 16.49
N PHE A 105 8.36 4.66 16.84
CA PHE A 105 7.07 4.81 16.17
C PHE A 105 5.99 5.17 17.20
N PRO A 106 4.81 5.64 16.75
CA PRO A 106 3.64 5.74 17.63
C PRO A 106 3.34 4.41 18.34
N PRO A 107 2.69 4.44 19.52
CA PRO A 107 2.35 3.23 20.24
C PRO A 107 1.42 2.35 19.41
N LEU A 108 1.80 1.08 19.26
CA LEU A 108 0.93 0.08 18.66
C LEU A 108 -0.20 -0.27 19.65
N PRO A 109 -1.46 -0.38 19.21
CA PRO A 109 -2.56 -0.89 20.04
C PRO A 109 -2.22 -2.27 20.63
N ALA A 110 -2.77 -2.60 21.80
CA ALA A 110 -2.43 -3.82 22.54
C ALA A 110 -2.77 -5.09 21.76
N GLU A 111 -3.82 -5.01 20.95
CA GLU A 111 -4.32 -6.04 20.06
C GLU A 111 -3.38 -6.36 18.89
N VAL A 112 -2.45 -5.47 18.53
CA VAL A 112 -1.48 -5.71 17.45
C VAL A 112 -0.33 -6.58 17.98
N GLU A 113 -0.42 -7.90 17.80
CA GLU A 113 0.58 -8.86 18.29
C GLU A 113 1.73 -9.10 17.30
N GLN A 114 1.53 -8.77 16.02
CA GLN A 114 2.51 -8.95 14.96
C GLN A 114 2.40 -7.81 13.95
N VAL A 115 3.54 -7.39 13.39
CA VAL A 115 3.63 -6.37 12.34
C VAL A 115 4.52 -6.84 11.20
N SER A 116 4.32 -6.26 10.02
CA SER A 116 5.24 -6.36 8.90
C SER A 116 6.05 -5.07 8.80
N ILE A 117 7.37 -5.16 8.77
CA ILE A 117 8.22 -3.98 8.53
C ILE A 117 8.31 -3.81 7.02
N VAL A 118 7.77 -2.71 6.49
CA VAL A 118 7.76 -2.38 5.06
C VAL A 118 8.72 -1.20 4.81
N PRO A 119 9.99 -1.48 4.54
CA PRO A 119 10.98 -0.44 4.40
C PRO A 119 10.77 0.31 3.09
N ASP A 120 10.85 1.63 3.17
CA ASP A 120 11.02 2.54 2.04
C ASP A 120 12.51 2.53 1.59
N LEU A 121 13.04 1.31 1.39
CA LEU A 121 14.41 1.01 1.00
C LEU A 121 14.38 -0.19 0.05
N PRO A 122 15.39 -0.39 -0.80
CA PRO A 122 15.47 -1.51 -1.74
C PRO A 122 15.86 -2.83 -1.02
N ILE A 123 15.05 -3.24 -0.05
CA ILE A 123 15.18 -4.48 0.72
C ILE A 123 13.81 -5.14 0.89
N ALA A 124 13.83 -6.43 1.20
CA ALA A 124 12.62 -7.20 1.49
C ALA A 124 11.89 -6.68 2.75
N PRO A 125 10.55 -6.77 2.78
CA PRO A 125 9.81 -6.59 4.01
C PRO A 125 10.14 -7.69 5.02
N PHE A 126 10.09 -7.35 6.31
CA PHE A 126 10.19 -8.33 7.39
C PHE A 126 8.78 -8.60 7.90
N THR A 127 8.15 -9.66 7.40
CA THR A 127 6.75 -9.97 7.72
C THR A 127 6.62 -10.75 9.03
N GLY A 128 5.47 -10.57 9.70
CA GLY A 128 5.11 -11.36 10.88
C GLY A 128 6.05 -11.21 12.07
N VAL A 129 6.68 -10.04 12.20
CA VAL A 129 7.55 -9.71 13.33
C VAL A 129 6.71 -9.59 14.60
N PRO A 130 6.99 -10.38 15.65
CA PRO A 130 6.23 -10.32 16.89
C PRO A 130 6.43 -8.98 17.60
N VAL A 131 5.34 -8.44 18.12
CA VAL A 131 5.34 -7.28 19.02
C VAL A 131 5.35 -7.79 20.45
N THR A 132 6.32 -7.33 21.23
CA THR A 132 6.51 -7.76 22.63
C THR A 132 6.40 -6.57 23.57
N GLU A 133 5.97 -6.78 24.80
CA GLU A 133 6.00 -5.72 25.82
C GLU A 133 7.45 -5.46 26.26
N ALA A 134 7.81 -4.18 26.34
CA ALA A 134 9.14 -3.79 26.78
C ALA A 134 9.40 -4.21 28.23
N THR A 135 10.56 -4.84 28.46
CA THR A 135 11.00 -5.27 29.79
C THR A 135 11.89 -4.26 30.49
N ALA A 136 12.36 -3.24 29.76
CA ALA A 136 13.23 -2.18 30.26
C ALA A 136 12.85 -0.82 29.64
N PRO A 137 13.10 0.30 30.34
CA PRO A 137 12.92 1.62 29.77
C PRO A 137 13.94 1.87 28.64
N LEU A 138 13.55 2.71 27.68
CA LEU A 138 14.49 3.20 26.67
C LEU A 138 15.54 4.12 27.32
N THR A 139 16.76 4.07 26.79
CA THR A 139 17.88 4.88 27.26
C THR A 139 18.53 5.58 26.09
N ALA A 140 18.74 6.90 26.21
CA ALA A 140 19.63 7.60 25.30
C ALA A 140 21.04 7.00 25.38
N LYS A 141 21.75 6.99 24.25
CA LYS A 141 23.12 6.47 24.17
C LYS A 141 24.02 7.53 23.57
N GLN A 142 25.21 7.67 24.15
CA GLN A 142 26.29 8.40 23.49
C GLN A 142 26.86 7.52 22.37
N GLY A 143 27.21 8.12 21.24
CA GLY A 143 27.89 7.40 20.18
C GLY A 143 29.36 7.19 20.50
N ASP A 144 29.94 6.15 19.91
CA ASP A 144 31.38 5.94 19.87
C ASP A 144 32.05 7.10 19.11
N GLU A 145 33.36 7.29 19.36
CA GLU A 145 34.14 8.27 18.60
C GLU A 145 34.14 7.92 17.10
N ALA A 146 34.24 8.92 16.23
CA ALA A 146 34.28 8.74 14.77
C ALA A 146 35.61 8.18 14.26
N THR A 147 36.07 7.10 14.87
CA THR A 147 37.23 6.31 14.44
C THR A 147 36.76 5.03 13.76
N ASP A 148 37.55 4.54 12.81
CA ASP A 148 37.24 3.30 12.11
C ASP A 148 37.18 2.11 13.10
N PRO A 149 36.03 1.42 13.21
CA PRO A 149 35.89 0.29 14.12
C PRO A 149 36.73 -0.89 13.67
N GLU A 150 37.23 -1.68 14.62
CA GLU A 150 37.94 -2.92 14.29
C GLU A 150 37.01 -3.92 13.60
N PRO A 151 37.46 -4.70 12.61
CA PRO A 151 36.64 -5.73 11.98
C PRO A 151 36.00 -6.68 12.99
N GLY A 152 34.71 -7.00 12.81
CA GLY A 152 33.97 -7.87 13.72
C GLY A 152 33.51 -7.23 15.04
N SER A 153 33.91 -5.99 15.33
CA SER A 153 33.49 -5.24 16.53
C SER A 153 32.05 -4.73 16.42
N GLN A 154 31.59 -4.03 17.45
CA GLN A 154 30.33 -3.30 17.42
C GLN A 154 30.63 -1.81 17.46
N TYR A 155 29.89 -1.01 16.67
CA TYR A 155 29.97 0.44 16.66
C TYR A 155 28.59 1.02 17.02
N GLN A 156 28.54 1.83 18.09
CA GLN A 156 27.32 2.44 18.60
C GLN A 156 27.21 3.88 18.09
N TRP A 157 26.16 4.18 17.34
CA TRP A 157 25.76 5.57 17.08
C TRP A 157 24.98 6.15 18.25
N PRO A 158 24.90 7.49 18.37
CA PRO A 158 24.05 8.11 19.38
C PRO A 158 22.59 7.67 19.20
N VAL A 159 21.90 7.44 20.32
CA VAL A 159 20.45 7.17 20.37
C VAL A 159 19.78 8.33 21.09
N VAL A 160 18.84 8.98 20.40
CA VAL A 160 18.11 10.15 20.87
C VAL A 160 16.65 9.76 21.13
N LEU A 161 16.18 9.97 22.36
CA LEU A 161 14.79 9.69 22.75
C LEU A 161 13.85 10.78 22.24
N PRO A 162 12.55 10.48 22.01
CA PRO A 162 11.57 11.48 21.63
C PRO A 162 11.41 12.57 22.69
N GLU A 163 11.64 13.82 22.30
CA GLU A 163 11.45 15.02 23.14
C GLU A 163 11.04 16.22 22.28
N GLY A 164 10.48 17.25 22.91
CA GLY A 164 10.05 18.47 22.20
C GLY A 164 8.79 18.27 21.35
N GLU A 165 8.68 19.02 20.26
CA GLU A 165 7.58 18.89 19.31
C GLU A 165 7.85 17.69 18.39
N ILE A 166 6.91 16.73 18.39
CA ILE A 166 7.05 15.45 17.69
C ILE A 166 6.06 15.42 16.54
N TRP A 167 6.57 15.19 15.33
CA TRP A 167 5.77 14.78 14.20
C TRP A 167 5.68 13.26 14.14
N SER A 168 4.49 12.75 13.83
CA SER A 168 4.28 11.35 13.48
C SER A 168 3.02 11.22 12.64
N SER A 169 2.86 10.05 12.01
CA SER A 169 1.66 9.73 11.26
C SER A 169 1.31 8.26 11.41
N VAL A 170 0.03 8.00 11.62
CA VAL A 170 -0.58 6.67 11.48
C VAL A 170 -1.64 6.83 10.40
N VAL A 171 -1.49 6.08 9.32
CA VAL A 171 -2.34 6.23 8.14
C VAL A 171 -3.02 4.91 7.86
N ASP A 172 -4.23 5.00 7.32
CA ASP A 172 -4.92 3.83 6.85
C ASP A 172 -4.38 3.39 5.50
N VAL A 173 -4.38 2.08 5.30
CA VAL A 173 -4.16 1.47 4.00
C VAL A 173 -5.43 1.60 3.19
N ASN A 174 -5.29 2.20 2.01
CA ASN A 174 -6.37 2.40 1.08
C ASN A 174 -6.36 1.30 0.00
N GLU A 175 -7.53 0.71 -0.22
CA GLU A 175 -7.73 -0.38 -1.18
C GLU A 175 -8.58 0.10 -2.35
N LEU A 176 -8.28 -0.37 -3.56
CA LEU A 176 -9.15 -0.24 -4.72
C LEU A 176 -9.30 -1.60 -5.42
N ILE A 177 -10.55 -2.02 -5.57
CA ILE A 177 -10.94 -3.24 -6.25
C ILE A 177 -11.98 -2.90 -7.31
N GLU A 178 -11.79 -3.36 -8.54
CA GLU A 178 -12.72 -3.12 -9.65
C GLU A 178 -13.30 -4.44 -10.13
N THR A 179 -14.61 -4.47 -10.32
CA THR A 179 -15.30 -5.52 -11.06
C THR A 179 -15.86 -4.93 -12.36
N PRO A 180 -16.37 -5.75 -13.29
CA PRO A 180 -17.03 -5.22 -14.48
C PRO A 180 -18.22 -4.30 -14.19
N GLN A 181 -18.82 -4.38 -13.00
CA GLN A 181 -20.07 -3.68 -12.66
C GLN A 181 -19.90 -2.60 -11.56
N LYS A 182 -18.89 -2.72 -10.71
CA LYS A 182 -18.66 -1.81 -9.58
C LYS A 182 -17.19 -1.58 -9.30
N GLU A 183 -16.88 -0.48 -8.63
CA GLU A 183 -15.57 -0.18 -8.07
C GLU A 183 -15.74 -0.03 -6.55
N THR A 184 -14.89 -0.68 -5.76
CA THR A 184 -14.93 -0.63 -4.30
C THR A 184 -13.65 -0.01 -3.80
N THR A 185 -13.78 1.10 -3.08
CA THR A 185 -12.67 1.78 -2.40
C THR A 185 -12.84 1.64 -0.91
N LYS A 186 -11.77 1.28 -0.20
CA LYS A 186 -11.71 1.36 1.27
C LYS A 186 -10.66 2.38 1.64
N ALA A 187 -11.02 3.32 2.50
CA ALA A 187 -10.11 4.31 3.07
C ALA A 187 -10.35 4.39 4.59
N GLY A 188 -9.45 3.76 5.34
CA GLY A 188 -9.64 3.56 6.78
C GLY A 188 -10.90 2.78 7.10
N ASP A 189 -11.74 3.34 7.97
CA ASP A 189 -13.01 2.75 8.36
C ASP A 189 -14.16 3.14 7.42
N GLN A 190 -13.92 3.81 6.30
CA GLN A 190 -14.95 4.09 5.29
C GLN A 190 -14.77 3.18 4.08
N GLU A 191 -15.87 2.56 3.65
CA GLU A 191 -15.96 1.85 2.38
C GLU A 191 -16.95 2.55 1.46
N THR A 192 -16.58 2.67 0.19
CA THR A 192 -17.39 3.26 -0.86
C THR A 192 -17.50 2.29 -2.03
N VAL A 193 -18.74 1.90 -2.34
CA VAL A 193 -19.08 1.07 -3.49
C VAL A 193 -19.67 1.96 -4.59
N ALA A 194 -18.92 2.16 -5.66
CA ALA A 194 -19.32 2.91 -6.85
C ALA A 194 -19.91 1.95 -7.90
N LEU A 195 -21.22 2.02 -8.10
CA LEU A 195 -21.95 1.20 -9.06
C LEU A 195 -22.11 1.94 -10.40
N ARG A 196 -21.78 1.29 -11.51
CA ARG A 196 -21.90 1.92 -12.83
C ARG A 196 -23.37 2.17 -13.21
N ALA A 197 -23.68 3.37 -13.70
CA ALA A 197 -25.07 3.76 -13.97
C ALA A 197 -25.69 3.01 -15.16
N ASP A 198 -24.89 2.57 -16.14
CA ASP A 198 -25.33 1.75 -17.28
C ASP A 198 -25.70 0.31 -16.88
N VAL A 199 -25.18 -0.16 -15.75
CA VAL A 199 -25.59 -1.41 -15.11
C VAL A 199 -26.89 -1.20 -14.34
N LEU A 200 -26.94 -0.12 -13.55
CA LEU A 200 -28.07 0.14 -12.66
C LEU A 200 -29.34 0.60 -13.37
N PHE A 201 -29.24 1.36 -14.45
CA PHE A 201 -30.39 2.04 -15.03
C PHE A 201 -30.50 1.80 -16.53
N ARG A 202 -31.73 1.88 -17.03
CA ARG A 202 -31.96 2.00 -18.48
C ARG A 202 -31.42 3.35 -18.97
N PHE A 203 -31.05 3.42 -20.25
CA PHE A 203 -30.46 4.63 -20.85
C PHE A 203 -31.29 5.88 -20.55
N ASP A 204 -30.63 6.90 -20.00
CA ASP A 204 -31.20 8.20 -19.60
C ASP A 204 -32.42 8.14 -18.66
N LYS A 205 -32.53 7.05 -17.89
CA LYS A 205 -33.60 6.87 -16.89
C LYS A 205 -33.04 6.71 -15.48
N ALA A 206 -33.95 6.73 -14.51
CA ALA A 206 -33.72 6.37 -13.11
C ALA A 206 -34.45 5.07 -12.71
N ASP A 207 -35.13 4.42 -13.66
CA ASP A 207 -35.73 3.10 -13.45
C ASP A 207 -34.61 2.05 -13.41
N LEU A 208 -34.60 1.25 -12.32
CA LEU A 208 -33.64 0.17 -12.15
C LEU A 208 -33.76 -0.84 -13.30
N SER A 209 -32.62 -1.28 -13.81
CA SER A 209 -32.53 -2.30 -14.84
C SER A 209 -32.80 -3.69 -14.26
N ASP A 210 -33.08 -4.66 -15.13
CA ASP A 210 -33.26 -6.05 -14.71
C ASP A 210 -31.99 -6.63 -14.06
N LYS A 211 -30.81 -6.15 -14.47
CA LYS A 211 -29.50 -6.51 -13.90
C LYS A 211 -29.22 -5.83 -12.57
N ALA A 212 -29.81 -4.66 -12.32
CA ALA A 212 -29.55 -3.86 -11.13
C ALA A 212 -29.92 -4.60 -9.84
N THR A 213 -30.97 -5.42 -9.88
CA THR A 213 -31.43 -6.20 -8.72
C THR A 213 -30.31 -7.11 -8.18
N ALA A 214 -29.64 -7.86 -9.05
CA ALA A 214 -28.58 -8.77 -8.62
C ALA A 214 -27.39 -8.02 -7.99
N VAL A 215 -26.95 -6.94 -8.64
CA VAL A 215 -25.83 -6.12 -8.16
C VAL A 215 -26.18 -5.42 -6.84
N LEU A 216 -27.40 -4.90 -6.70
CA LEU A 216 -27.83 -4.26 -5.45
C LEU A 216 -28.06 -5.28 -4.32
N ASP A 217 -28.41 -6.52 -4.63
CA ASP A 217 -28.52 -7.59 -3.62
C ASP A 217 -27.16 -7.99 -3.07
N GLU A 218 -26.13 -8.01 -3.91
CA GLU A 218 -24.74 -8.15 -3.49
C GLU A 218 -24.34 -7.01 -2.54
N VAL A 219 -24.60 -5.76 -2.92
CA VAL A 219 -24.30 -4.60 -2.04
C VAL A 219 -25.07 -4.66 -0.72
N VAL A 220 -26.32 -5.15 -0.73
CA VAL A 220 -27.08 -5.37 0.52
C VAL A 220 -26.41 -6.42 1.40
N ALA A 221 -25.93 -7.52 0.83
CA ALA A 221 -25.22 -8.55 1.59
C ALA A 221 -23.92 -8.00 2.20
N GLU A 222 -23.11 -7.30 1.40
CA GLU A 222 -21.87 -6.65 1.84
C GLU A 222 -22.13 -5.62 2.94
N THR A 223 -23.14 -4.78 2.77
CA THR A 223 -23.50 -3.75 3.77
C THR A 223 -23.92 -4.40 5.10
N ARG A 224 -24.70 -5.49 5.10
CA ARG A 224 -25.08 -6.19 6.35
C ARG A 224 -23.87 -6.79 7.06
N GLU A 225 -22.97 -7.38 6.28
CA GLU A 225 -21.75 -7.99 6.80
C GLU A 225 -20.82 -6.94 7.40
N ARG A 226 -20.58 -5.84 6.67
CA ARG A 226 -19.46 -4.93 6.93
C ARG A 226 -19.85 -3.63 7.59
N ALA A 227 -21.01 -3.04 7.26
CA ALA A 227 -21.36 -1.71 7.75
C ALA A 227 -21.71 -1.73 9.25
N ASP A 228 -21.17 -0.78 9.99
CA ASP A 228 -21.48 -0.57 11.41
C ASP A 228 -22.77 0.26 11.53
N PRO A 229 -23.90 -0.35 11.96
CA PRO A 229 -25.15 0.38 12.14
C PRO A 229 -25.08 1.43 13.25
N ALA A 230 -24.08 1.38 14.15
CA ALA A 230 -23.86 2.39 15.18
C ALA A 230 -23.11 3.63 14.68
N LYS A 231 -22.54 3.59 13.46
CA LYS A 231 -21.84 4.72 12.80
C LYS A 231 -22.60 5.22 11.54
N PRO A 232 -23.91 5.56 11.63
CA PRO A 232 -24.66 6.09 10.49
C PRO A 232 -24.19 7.49 10.05
N PRO A 233 -24.54 7.96 8.84
CA PRO A 233 -25.44 7.32 7.86
C PRO A 233 -24.72 6.57 6.72
N ILE A 234 -25.47 5.68 6.04
CA ILE A 234 -25.14 5.22 4.68
C ILE A 234 -25.40 6.39 3.72
N LEU A 235 -24.35 6.85 3.04
CA LEU A 235 -24.40 7.90 2.03
C LEU A 235 -24.67 7.29 0.66
N ILE A 236 -25.61 7.85 -0.09
CA ILE A 236 -25.95 7.43 -1.45
C ILE A 236 -25.88 8.65 -2.35
N GLU A 237 -24.88 8.69 -3.22
CA GLU A 237 -24.58 9.86 -4.05
C GLU A 237 -24.63 9.49 -5.53
N GLY A 238 -25.44 10.22 -6.29
CA GLY A 238 -25.53 10.03 -7.74
C GLY A 238 -24.58 10.97 -8.47
N HIS A 239 -23.96 10.48 -9.54
CA HIS A 239 -23.07 11.27 -10.40
C HIS A 239 -23.41 11.08 -11.88
N THR A 240 -23.09 12.08 -12.69
CA THR A 240 -23.19 12.07 -14.15
C THR A 240 -21.82 12.32 -14.78
N ASP A 241 -21.73 12.17 -16.11
CA ASP A 241 -20.62 12.74 -16.85
C ASP A 241 -20.88 14.23 -17.15
N SER A 242 -19.95 14.87 -17.85
CA SER A 242 -20.02 16.29 -18.21
C SER A 242 -20.92 16.61 -19.41
N LYS A 243 -21.80 15.69 -19.84
CA LYS A 243 -22.73 15.95 -20.94
C LYS A 243 -24.09 16.38 -20.37
N GLY A 244 -24.60 17.52 -20.81
CA GLY A 244 -25.89 18.06 -20.37
C GLY A 244 -25.71 19.38 -19.61
N ASP A 245 -26.81 19.98 -19.16
CA ASP A 245 -26.74 21.14 -18.25
C ASP A 245 -26.65 20.70 -16.79
N ASP A 246 -25.95 21.48 -15.96
CA ASP A 246 -25.71 21.19 -14.55
C ASP A 246 -26.99 20.90 -13.76
N SER A 247 -28.08 21.65 -14.03
CA SER A 247 -29.35 21.48 -13.33
C SER A 247 -30.02 20.16 -13.70
N TYR A 248 -29.97 19.78 -14.98
CA TYR A 248 -30.43 18.47 -15.45
C TYR A 248 -29.61 17.35 -14.81
N ASN A 249 -28.28 17.46 -14.85
CA ASN A 249 -27.36 16.47 -14.30
C ASN A 249 -27.53 16.29 -12.79
N HIS A 250 -27.72 17.37 -12.03
CA HIS A 250 -28.04 17.31 -10.60
C HIS A 250 -29.39 16.62 -10.34
N LYS A 251 -30.44 16.93 -11.11
CA LYS A 251 -31.76 16.29 -10.94
C LYS A 251 -31.73 14.81 -11.31
N LEU A 252 -31.05 14.45 -12.40
CA LEU A 252 -30.94 13.07 -12.87
C LEU A 252 -30.16 12.20 -11.87
N SER A 253 -29.01 12.71 -11.41
CA SER A 253 -28.21 12.02 -10.38
C SER A 253 -28.98 11.83 -9.08
N LEU A 254 -29.70 12.85 -8.59
CA LEU A 254 -30.52 12.73 -7.38
C LEU A 254 -31.60 11.65 -7.54
N LYS A 255 -32.34 11.64 -8.65
CA LYS A 255 -33.37 10.62 -8.92
C LYS A 255 -32.82 9.21 -8.93
N ARG A 256 -31.62 9.02 -9.48
CA ARG A 256 -30.90 7.73 -9.50
C ARG A 256 -30.48 7.30 -8.10
N ALA A 257 -29.91 8.22 -7.32
CA ALA A 257 -29.55 7.97 -5.93
C ALA A 257 -30.78 7.61 -5.07
N GLU A 258 -31.91 8.29 -5.26
CA GLU A 258 -33.18 7.96 -4.60
C GLU A 258 -33.72 6.57 -4.96
N ALA A 259 -33.56 6.14 -6.22
CA ALA A 259 -33.98 4.81 -6.66
C ALA A 259 -33.16 3.71 -5.97
N VAL A 260 -31.84 3.90 -5.87
CA VAL A 260 -30.95 2.99 -5.12
C VAL A 260 -31.30 3.00 -3.64
N HIS A 261 -31.50 4.17 -3.04
CA HIS A 261 -31.94 4.30 -1.65
C HIS A 261 -33.21 3.50 -1.34
N ARG A 262 -34.27 3.66 -2.14
CA ARG A 262 -35.53 2.91 -1.94
C ARG A 262 -35.30 1.40 -1.97
N TYR A 263 -34.43 0.92 -2.85
CA TYR A 263 -34.08 -0.48 -2.95
C TYR A 263 -33.32 -0.98 -1.71
N LEU A 264 -32.28 -0.27 -1.29
CA LEU A 264 -31.45 -0.62 -0.13
C LEU A 264 -32.26 -0.58 1.16
N ALA A 265 -32.98 0.52 1.42
CA ALA A 265 -33.82 0.67 2.62
C ALA A 265 -34.90 -0.42 2.70
N GLY A 266 -35.47 -0.83 1.56
CA GLY A 266 -36.45 -1.93 1.50
C GLY A 266 -35.89 -3.30 1.91
N ARG A 267 -34.56 -3.51 1.84
CA ARG A 267 -33.93 -4.78 2.26
C ARG A 267 -33.18 -4.66 3.59
N LEU A 268 -32.44 -3.59 3.81
CA LEU A 268 -31.64 -3.37 5.01
C LEU A 268 -32.50 -2.91 6.20
N GLY A 269 -33.63 -2.24 5.93
CA GLY A 269 -34.57 -1.75 6.94
C GLY A 269 -34.04 -0.54 7.73
N ASP A 270 -34.77 -0.20 8.78
CA ASP A 270 -34.55 1.04 9.56
C ASP A 270 -33.39 0.95 10.56
N ALA A 271 -32.68 -0.17 10.60
CA ALA A 271 -31.47 -0.33 11.41
C ALA A 271 -30.34 0.59 10.93
N TYR A 272 -30.44 1.10 9.70
CA TYR A 272 -29.49 2.04 9.12
C TYR A 272 -30.18 3.38 8.83
N VAL A 273 -29.44 4.47 9.00
CA VAL A 273 -29.87 5.79 8.56
C VAL A 273 -29.26 6.06 7.19
N TYR A 274 -30.04 6.66 6.29
CA TYR A 274 -29.62 6.97 4.93
C TYR A 274 -29.56 8.47 4.69
N LYS A 275 -28.61 8.89 3.87
CA LYS A 275 -28.57 10.24 3.31
C LYS A 275 -28.36 10.15 1.80
N VAL A 276 -29.19 10.85 1.04
CA VAL A 276 -29.22 10.78 -0.43
C VAL A 276 -28.89 12.15 -1.00
N THR A 277 -27.95 12.20 -1.96
CA THR A 277 -27.52 13.44 -2.62
C THR A 277 -27.36 13.21 -4.13
N GLY A 278 -27.67 14.22 -4.95
CA GLY A 278 -27.24 14.27 -6.36
C GLY A 278 -26.05 15.21 -6.50
N LYS A 279 -24.95 14.75 -7.11
CA LYS A 279 -23.75 15.57 -7.36
C LYS A 279 -23.65 16.08 -8.79
N GLY A 280 -24.48 15.56 -9.70
CA GLY A 280 -24.32 15.84 -11.13
C GLY A 280 -22.90 15.51 -11.60
N GLU A 281 -22.29 16.42 -12.35
CA GLU A 281 -20.93 16.27 -12.90
C GLU A 281 -19.82 16.88 -12.04
N SER A 282 -20.15 17.41 -10.85
CA SER A 282 -19.24 18.23 -10.05
C SER A 282 -18.04 17.49 -9.43
N GLU A 283 -18.11 16.15 -9.34
CA GLU A 283 -17.09 15.29 -8.72
C GLU A 283 -16.71 14.13 -9.68
N PRO A 284 -16.01 14.42 -10.79
CA PRO A 284 -15.54 13.40 -11.73
C PRO A 284 -14.38 12.59 -11.13
N ILE A 285 -14.36 11.28 -11.39
CA ILE A 285 -13.29 10.35 -10.97
C ILE A 285 -12.37 9.94 -12.12
N ALA A 286 -12.74 10.29 -13.34
CA ALA A 286 -11.93 10.12 -14.54
C ALA A 286 -12.15 11.31 -15.48
N ASP A 287 -11.17 11.58 -16.34
CA ASP A 287 -11.26 12.68 -17.28
C ASP A 287 -12.40 12.44 -18.29
N ASN A 288 -13.30 13.42 -18.45
CA ASN A 288 -14.39 13.35 -19.44
C ASN A 288 -13.90 13.52 -20.90
N GLU A 289 -12.69 14.08 -21.06
CA GLU A 289 -12.01 14.35 -22.32
C GLU A 289 -10.56 13.85 -22.24
N LYS A 290 -9.98 13.48 -23.38
CA LYS A 290 -8.58 13.10 -23.47
C LYS A 290 -7.68 14.35 -23.44
N PRO A 291 -6.36 14.21 -23.21
CA PRO A 291 -5.44 15.36 -23.20
C PRO A 291 -5.42 16.21 -24.49
N ASP A 292 -5.85 15.63 -25.62
CA ASP A 292 -5.97 16.32 -26.91
C ASP A 292 -7.33 17.04 -27.10
N GLY A 293 -8.17 17.07 -26.06
CA GLY A 293 -9.52 17.66 -26.08
C GLY A 293 -10.57 16.79 -26.77
N SER A 294 -10.24 15.58 -27.22
CA SER A 294 -11.21 14.66 -27.81
C SER A 294 -12.05 13.96 -26.73
N ASP A 295 -13.24 13.51 -27.12
CA ASP A 295 -14.19 12.84 -26.24
C ASP A 295 -13.57 11.57 -25.59
N ASN A 296 -13.76 11.38 -24.28
CA ASN A 296 -13.30 10.19 -23.55
C ASN A 296 -14.49 9.32 -23.04
N PRO A 297 -15.04 8.41 -23.88
CA PRO A 297 -16.19 7.58 -23.51
C PRO A 297 -15.97 6.72 -22.27
N GLU A 298 -14.75 6.23 -22.07
CA GLU A 298 -14.38 5.37 -20.93
C GLU A 298 -14.41 6.17 -19.63
N GLY A 299 -13.76 7.34 -19.60
CA GLY A 299 -13.79 8.22 -18.43
C GLY A 299 -15.21 8.69 -18.07
N ARG A 300 -16.00 9.05 -19.08
CA ARG A 300 -17.41 9.40 -18.87
C ARG A 300 -18.24 8.24 -18.32
N ALA A 301 -18.00 7.02 -18.79
CA ALA A 301 -18.70 5.85 -18.27
C ALA A 301 -18.42 5.62 -16.78
N ARG A 302 -17.20 5.87 -16.33
CA ARG A 302 -16.83 5.82 -14.90
C ARG A 302 -17.49 6.94 -14.11
N ASN A 303 -17.55 8.15 -14.66
CA ASN A 303 -18.20 9.28 -13.98
C ASN A 303 -19.71 9.08 -13.79
N ARG A 304 -20.39 8.39 -14.71
CA ARG A 304 -21.81 8.00 -14.57
C ARG A 304 -21.95 6.83 -13.60
N ARG A 305 -22.11 7.14 -12.31
CA ARG A 305 -22.16 6.15 -11.22
C ARG A 305 -23.11 6.55 -10.09
N VAL A 306 -23.41 5.58 -9.22
CA VAL A 306 -23.98 5.85 -7.89
C VAL A 306 -23.02 5.29 -6.85
N GLU A 307 -22.57 6.14 -5.94
CA GLU A 307 -21.72 5.76 -4.82
C GLU A 307 -22.55 5.45 -3.58
N ILE A 308 -22.21 4.36 -2.89
CA ILE A 308 -22.79 3.96 -1.62
C ILE A 308 -21.65 3.88 -0.62
N SER A 309 -21.62 4.79 0.35
CA SER A 309 -20.55 4.87 1.34
C SER A 309 -21.06 4.59 2.75
N TYR A 310 -20.31 3.80 3.52
CA TYR A 310 -20.65 3.46 4.90
C TYR A 310 -19.39 3.26 5.74
N ARG A 311 -19.54 3.38 7.07
CA ARG A 311 -18.48 3.05 8.02
C ARG A 311 -18.47 1.54 8.28
N ILE A 312 -17.30 0.91 8.22
CA ILE A 312 -17.15 -0.51 8.48
C ILE A 312 -17.03 -0.79 9.99
N LYS A 313 -17.43 -1.99 10.40
CA LYS A 313 -17.18 -2.52 11.75
C LYS A 313 -15.67 -2.63 11.95
N GLU A 314 -15.18 -2.23 13.11
CA GLU A 314 -13.77 -2.46 13.49
C GLU A 314 -13.51 -3.97 13.55
N GLN A 315 -12.53 -4.44 12.78
CA GLN A 315 -12.04 -5.81 12.87
C GLN A 315 -11.07 -5.88 14.05
N LEU A 316 -11.44 -6.63 15.10
CA LEU A 316 -10.58 -6.86 16.25
C LEU A 316 -9.38 -7.74 15.83
N PRO A 317 -8.13 -7.28 16.03
CA PRO A 317 -6.95 -8.11 15.83
C PRO A 317 -7.02 -9.34 16.74
N GLY A 318 -6.71 -10.51 16.18
CA GLY A 318 -6.85 -11.80 16.86
C GLY A 318 -8.22 -12.48 16.68
N ALA A 319 -9.21 -11.81 16.06
CA ALA A 319 -10.35 -12.51 15.50
C ALA A 319 -9.84 -13.34 14.31
N THR A 320 -9.47 -14.60 14.59
CA THR A 320 -9.25 -15.57 13.54
C THR A 320 -10.60 -15.74 12.85
N THR A 321 -10.80 -15.09 11.69
CA THR A 321 -11.86 -15.49 10.76
C THR A 321 -11.43 -16.82 10.15
N THR A 322 -11.29 -17.84 10.99
CA THR A 322 -11.02 -19.19 10.59
C THR A 322 -12.23 -19.66 9.80
N GLN A 323 -12.05 -19.77 8.48
CA GLN A 323 -12.87 -20.54 7.55
C GLN A 323 -14.27 -20.03 7.18
N GLY A 324 -14.58 -18.75 7.40
CA GLY A 324 -15.74 -18.13 6.75
C GLY A 324 -15.29 -17.43 5.46
N PRO A 325 -15.77 -17.79 4.25
CA PRO A 325 -15.59 -16.92 3.10
C PRO A 325 -16.20 -15.56 3.45
N SER A 326 -15.48 -14.49 3.11
CA SER A 326 -16.06 -13.15 2.98
C SER A 326 -17.37 -13.27 2.18
N ALA A 327 -18.47 -12.68 2.64
CA ALA A 327 -19.69 -12.64 1.82
C ALA A 327 -19.46 -11.78 0.56
N ASP A 328 -18.48 -10.87 0.62
CA ASP A 328 -17.81 -10.27 -0.53
C ASP A 328 -16.90 -11.34 -1.18
N GLU A 329 -17.42 -12.06 -2.19
CA GLU A 329 -16.73 -13.10 -2.99
C GLU A 329 -15.47 -12.58 -3.71
N VAL A 330 -15.22 -11.27 -3.63
CA VAL A 330 -14.09 -10.59 -4.25
C VAL A 330 -12.88 -10.58 -3.31
N ARG A 331 -13.08 -10.35 -2.00
CA ARG A 331 -11.99 -10.24 -1.03
C ARG A 331 -11.68 -11.54 -0.31
N GLY A 332 -10.40 -11.71 0.02
CA GLY A 332 -9.90 -12.78 0.88
C GLY A 332 -10.32 -12.62 2.33
N SER A 333 -10.30 -13.73 3.06
CA SER A 333 -10.33 -13.67 4.52
C SER A 333 -9.05 -13.00 5.02
N VAL A 334 -9.11 -12.38 6.20
CA VAL A 334 -7.92 -11.87 6.87
C VAL A 334 -7.19 -13.05 7.52
N HIS A 335 -5.94 -13.28 7.10
CA HIS A 335 -5.07 -14.31 7.65
C HIS A 335 -4.19 -13.72 8.77
N PRO A 336 -3.51 -14.54 9.58
CA PRO A 336 -2.39 -14.06 10.38
C PRO A 336 -1.29 -13.43 9.49
N PRO A 337 -0.49 -12.50 10.02
CA PRO A 337 0.69 -11.99 9.33
C PRO A 337 1.62 -13.13 8.84
N ALA A 338 2.23 -12.94 7.68
CA ALA A 338 3.06 -13.95 7.04
C ALA A 338 4.36 -14.17 7.82
N SER A 339 4.78 -15.43 7.99
CA SER A 339 6.14 -15.71 8.46
C SER A 339 7.19 -15.09 7.55
N PHE A 340 8.28 -14.58 8.13
CA PHE A 340 9.42 -14.04 7.39
C PHE A 340 9.98 -15.04 6.35
N ARG A 341 10.39 -14.52 5.20
CA ARG A 341 10.96 -15.29 4.08
C ARG A 341 12.26 -14.66 3.63
N SER A 342 13.36 -15.40 3.72
CA SER A 342 14.67 -14.95 3.19
C SER A 342 14.82 -15.19 1.69
N ASP A 343 14.02 -16.10 1.12
CA ASP A 343 14.01 -16.43 -0.30
C ASP A 343 12.64 -16.14 -0.91
N ALA A 344 12.63 -15.66 -2.15
CA ALA A 344 11.39 -15.36 -2.88
C ALA A 344 10.77 -16.61 -3.52
N GLY A 345 11.50 -17.74 -3.56
CA GLY A 345 11.11 -18.93 -4.29
C GLY A 345 11.54 -18.88 -5.76
N PRO A 346 11.18 -19.89 -6.57
CA PRO A 346 11.60 -19.95 -7.96
C PRO A 346 10.94 -18.87 -8.81
N VAL A 347 11.55 -18.51 -9.93
CA VAL A 347 10.87 -17.69 -10.96
C VAL A 347 9.75 -18.52 -11.58
N VAL A 348 8.53 -17.99 -11.56
CA VAL A 348 7.30 -18.65 -12.05
C VAL A 348 6.80 -18.07 -13.37
N GLY A 349 7.32 -16.90 -13.76
CA GLY A 349 7.06 -16.30 -15.06
C GLY A 349 7.92 -15.06 -15.25
N SER A 350 8.09 -14.64 -16.51
CA SER A 350 8.89 -13.47 -16.84
C SER A 350 8.24 -12.62 -17.91
N LEU A 351 8.39 -11.30 -17.82
CA LEU A 351 8.03 -10.36 -18.87
C LEU A 351 9.28 -9.62 -19.35
N ASN A 352 9.33 -9.29 -20.64
CA ASN A 352 10.46 -8.59 -21.23
C ASN A 352 9.99 -7.24 -21.78
N TRP A 353 10.82 -6.23 -21.60
CA TRP A 353 10.62 -4.91 -22.17
C TRP A 353 11.85 -4.47 -22.95
N ALA A 354 11.59 -3.83 -24.08
CA ALA A 354 12.61 -3.42 -25.03
C ALA A 354 12.22 -2.08 -25.67
N ARG A 355 13.11 -1.09 -25.61
CA ARG A 355 12.97 0.17 -26.36
C ARG A 355 14.34 0.62 -26.84
N HIS A 356 14.51 0.82 -28.15
CA HIS A 356 15.83 1.07 -28.74
C HIS A 356 16.86 0.03 -28.26
N ASN A 357 17.94 0.47 -27.62
CA ASN A 357 19.00 -0.39 -27.07
C ASN A 357 18.74 -0.84 -25.63
N ASP A 358 17.67 -0.36 -25.00
CA ASP A 358 17.32 -0.70 -23.63
C ASP A 358 16.61 -2.04 -23.57
N ARG A 359 17.01 -2.87 -22.61
CA ARG A 359 16.47 -4.20 -22.37
C ARG A 359 16.30 -4.42 -20.88
N LEU A 360 15.09 -4.76 -20.49
CA LEU A 360 14.67 -5.05 -19.13
C LEU A 360 13.92 -6.37 -19.13
N ARG A 361 14.18 -7.21 -18.13
CA ARG A 361 13.37 -8.40 -17.83
C ARG A 361 12.79 -8.25 -16.43
N VAL A 362 11.55 -8.68 -16.24
CA VAL A 362 10.91 -8.76 -14.93
C VAL A 362 10.62 -10.22 -14.65
N ASP A 363 11.28 -10.79 -13.66
CA ASP A 363 11.11 -12.17 -13.22
C ASP A 363 10.20 -12.20 -12.00
N PHE A 364 9.05 -12.85 -12.12
CA PHE A 364 8.06 -12.93 -11.05
C PHE A 364 8.26 -14.17 -10.22
N HIS A 365 8.07 -14.03 -8.92
CA HIS A 365 8.09 -15.10 -7.93
C HIS A 365 6.66 -15.39 -7.44
N PRO A 366 6.42 -16.54 -6.77
CA PRO A 366 5.11 -16.81 -6.20
C PRO A 366 4.69 -15.73 -5.21
N PHE A 367 3.45 -15.26 -5.34
CA PHE A 367 2.90 -14.27 -4.42
C PHE A 367 2.45 -14.95 -3.14
N TYR A 368 2.42 -14.21 -2.04
CA TYR A 368 2.02 -14.77 -0.75
C TYR A 368 1.10 -13.84 0.02
N ARG A 369 0.24 -14.41 0.86
CA ARG A 369 -0.64 -13.63 1.74
C ARG A 369 0.11 -13.14 2.97
N ASP A 370 -0.11 -11.88 3.34
CA ASP A 370 0.33 -11.27 4.60
C ASP A 370 -0.86 -10.50 5.19
N GLY A 371 -1.50 -11.08 6.21
CA GLY A 371 -2.70 -10.49 6.79
C GLY A 371 -3.90 -10.49 5.83
N ALA A 372 -4.49 -9.30 5.65
CA ALA A 372 -5.55 -9.01 4.68
C ALA A 372 -5.03 -8.78 3.25
N TYR A 373 -3.72 -8.88 3.03
CA TYR A 373 -3.06 -8.44 1.80
C TYR A 373 -2.36 -9.57 1.06
N LEU A 374 -2.15 -9.34 -0.23
CA LEU A 374 -1.33 -10.17 -1.10
C LEU A 374 -0.06 -9.41 -1.45
N VAL A 375 1.09 -10.03 -1.25
CA VAL A 375 2.40 -9.44 -1.56
C VAL A 375 2.89 -9.99 -2.89
N ALA A 376 3.00 -9.11 -3.88
CA ALA A 376 3.65 -9.41 -5.15
C ALA A 376 5.17 -9.29 -4.98
N VAL A 377 5.92 -10.25 -5.54
CA VAL A 377 7.39 -10.27 -5.47
C VAL A 377 7.95 -10.50 -6.86
N PHE A 378 8.85 -9.63 -7.30
CA PHE A 378 9.49 -9.75 -8.61
C PHE A 378 10.86 -9.08 -8.66
N ASP A 379 11.71 -9.59 -9.54
CA ASP A 379 13.06 -9.11 -9.80
C ASP A 379 13.09 -8.35 -11.13
N VAL A 380 13.49 -7.08 -11.11
CA VAL A 380 13.76 -6.30 -12.31
C VAL A 380 15.24 -6.43 -12.67
N VAL A 381 15.50 -7.03 -13.82
CA VAL A 381 16.84 -7.31 -14.36
C VAL A 381 17.12 -6.35 -15.50
N VAL A 382 18.12 -5.49 -15.33
CA VAL A 382 18.58 -4.60 -16.40
C VAL A 382 19.63 -5.33 -17.23
N GLU A 383 19.21 -5.82 -18.40
CA GLU A 383 20.06 -6.61 -19.31
C GLU A 383 21.00 -5.73 -20.15
N SER A 384 20.75 -4.41 -20.20
CA SER A 384 21.68 -3.44 -20.79
C SER A 384 22.69 -2.92 -19.75
N SER A 385 23.74 -2.22 -20.19
CA SER A 385 24.68 -1.52 -19.30
C SER A 385 24.16 -0.16 -18.80
N GLN A 386 22.92 0.21 -19.13
CA GLN A 386 22.35 1.50 -18.76
C GLN A 386 21.89 1.53 -17.31
N THR A 387 21.93 2.71 -16.69
CA THR A 387 21.26 2.96 -15.40
C THR A 387 20.07 3.87 -15.64
N PHE A 388 18.89 3.47 -15.17
CA PHE A 388 17.67 4.25 -15.27
C PHE A 388 17.38 4.99 -13.95
N VAL A 389 17.26 6.32 -14.03
CA VAL A 389 16.87 7.22 -12.92
C VAL A 389 16.03 8.37 -13.52
N PRO A 390 14.73 8.51 -13.15
CA PRO A 390 13.92 7.59 -12.36
C PRO A 390 13.60 6.29 -13.11
N VAL A 391 12.90 5.35 -12.47
CA VAL A 391 12.42 4.12 -13.09
C VAL A 391 11.63 4.45 -14.38
N PRO A 392 11.91 3.81 -15.52
CA PRO A 392 11.35 4.22 -16.80
C PRO A 392 9.89 3.77 -16.96
N LYS A 393 9.11 4.47 -17.80
CA LYS A 393 7.90 3.87 -18.39
C LYS A 393 8.33 2.60 -19.14
N PRO A 394 7.79 1.43 -18.80
CA PRO A 394 6.37 1.16 -18.49
C PRO A 394 5.99 1.03 -17.01
N PHE A 395 6.93 1.20 -16.09
CA PHE A 395 6.69 0.90 -14.67
C PHE A 395 5.80 1.98 -13.99
N SER A 396 5.95 3.25 -14.36
CA SER A 396 5.09 4.36 -13.89
C SER A 396 3.96 4.71 -14.87
N SER A 397 2.69 4.78 -14.43
CA SER A 397 1.55 5.31 -15.23
C SER A 397 0.91 6.55 -14.59
N GLY A 398 0.19 7.37 -15.38
CA GLY A 398 -0.39 8.65 -14.93
C GLY A 398 -1.88 8.83 -15.25
N THR A 399 -2.60 7.74 -15.54
CA THR A 399 -3.97 7.80 -16.08
C THR A 399 -5.07 7.53 -15.05
N HIS A 400 -4.74 7.40 -13.76
CA HIS A 400 -5.71 7.13 -12.70
C HIS A 400 -5.44 7.95 -11.41
N PRO A 401 -6.46 8.41 -10.67
CA PRO A 401 -6.25 9.04 -9.35
C PRO A 401 -5.62 8.07 -8.32
N PHE A 402 -5.88 6.77 -8.46
CA PHE A 402 -5.13 5.71 -7.77
C PHE A 402 -3.79 5.30 -8.45
N SER A 403 -3.34 5.96 -9.54
CA SER A 403 -2.05 5.64 -10.20
C SER A 403 -0.98 6.74 -10.15
N VAL A 404 -1.27 7.91 -9.57
CA VAL A 404 -0.27 9.00 -9.52
C VAL A 404 0.93 8.62 -8.61
N ASN A 405 2.13 8.65 -9.20
CA ASN A 405 3.46 8.58 -8.57
C ASN A 405 3.82 7.31 -7.78
N SER A 406 3.83 6.13 -8.41
CA SER A 406 4.72 5.03 -7.99
C SER A 406 5.42 4.35 -9.16
N ASP A 407 6.47 3.61 -8.81
CA ASP A 407 7.26 2.84 -9.74
C ASP A 407 6.46 1.65 -10.29
N TYR A 408 5.37 1.18 -9.67
CA TYR A 408 4.62 0.00 -10.13
C TYR A 408 3.10 0.18 -10.18
N SER A 409 2.59 1.42 -10.23
CA SER A 409 1.14 1.69 -10.27
C SER A 409 0.41 1.07 -11.47
N SER A 410 1.13 0.70 -12.52
CA SER A 410 0.60 0.05 -13.73
C SER A 410 0.44 -1.46 -13.61
N PHE A 411 0.89 -2.08 -12.50
CA PHE A 411 0.84 -3.52 -12.29
C PHE A 411 -0.48 -3.86 -11.59
N ILE A 412 -1.43 -4.37 -12.36
CA ILE A 412 -2.78 -4.69 -11.87
C ILE A 412 -2.93 -6.21 -11.78
N LEU A 413 -3.43 -6.68 -10.64
CA LEU A 413 -3.74 -8.10 -10.46
C LEU A 413 -5.16 -8.37 -10.92
N VAL A 414 -5.37 -9.42 -11.71
CA VAL A 414 -6.66 -9.77 -12.29
C VAL A 414 -6.99 -11.23 -12.00
N ASP A 415 -8.14 -11.46 -11.38
CA ASP A 415 -8.68 -12.81 -11.26
C ASP A 415 -9.13 -13.28 -12.66
N PRO A 416 -8.51 -14.34 -13.21
CA PRO A 416 -8.83 -14.80 -14.56
C PRO A 416 -10.26 -15.31 -14.70
N ALA A 417 -10.88 -15.80 -13.62
CA ALA A 417 -12.23 -16.35 -13.63
C ALA A 417 -13.30 -15.25 -13.55
N THR A 418 -13.17 -14.36 -12.57
CA THR A 418 -14.20 -13.33 -12.27
C THR A 418 -13.94 -12.01 -12.99
N LYS A 419 -12.73 -11.79 -13.51
CA LYS A 419 -12.25 -10.51 -14.08
C LYS A 419 -12.19 -9.36 -13.08
N VAL A 420 -12.22 -9.68 -11.78
CA VAL A 420 -11.93 -8.70 -10.73
C VAL A 420 -10.49 -8.21 -10.89
N ARG A 421 -10.28 -6.90 -10.71
CA ARG A 421 -8.99 -6.23 -10.75
C ARG A 421 -8.66 -5.68 -9.37
N TYR A 422 -7.46 -5.97 -8.87
CA TYR A 422 -6.94 -5.48 -7.60
C TYR A 422 -5.78 -4.54 -7.88
N HIS A 423 -5.87 -3.32 -7.34
CA HIS A 423 -4.87 -2.28 -7.52
C HIS A 423 -3.86 -2.29 -6.37
N PRO A 424 -2.63 -1.81 -6.59
CA PRO A 424 -1.66 -1.65 -5.50
C PRO A 424 -2.22 -0.81 -4.36
N LEU A 425 -1.92 -1.23 -3.12
CA LEU A 425 -2.36 -0.53 -1.91
C LEU A 425 -1.72 0.85 -1.79
N LYS A 426 -2.50 1.83 -1.33
CA LYS A 426 -2.03 3.18 -1.06
C LYS A 426 -1.94 3.50 0.42
N MET A 427 -0.98 4.33 0.78
CA MET A 427 -0.89 5.02 2.05
C MET A 427 -0.73 6.52 1.74
N ASN A 428 -1.77 7.32 1.97
CA ASN A 428 -1.84 8.71 1.48
C ASN A 428 -1.58 8.83 -0.04
N THR A 429 -0.54 9.57 -0.44
CA THR A 429 -0.07 9.76 -1.82
C THR A 429 0.94 8.71 -2.26
N GLU A 430 1.39 7.85 -1.35
CA GLU A 430 2.40 6.81 -1.59
C GLU A 430 1.75 5.42 -1.67
N PHE A 431 2.54 4.43 -2.04
CA PHE A 431 2.12 3.04 -2.13
C PHE A 431 2.79 2.18 -1.07
N VAL A 432 2.14 1.07 -0.72
CA VAL A 432 2.69 0.06 0.18
C VAL A 432 3.63 -0.85 -0.63
N GLU A 433 4.83 -0.35 -0.86
CA GLU A 433 5.89 -1.02 -1.62
C GLU A 433 7.28 -0.68 -1.09
N ASN A 434 8.30 -1.45 -1.47
CA ASN A 434 9.68 -1.07 -1.21
C ASN A 434 10.18 -0.09 -2.28
N PHE A 435 11.03 0.85 -1.88
CA PHE A 435 11.51 1.89 -2.80
C PHE A 435 12.70 1.45 -3.65
N VAL A 436 12.64 1.77 -4.94
CA VAL A 436 13.67 1.45 -5.94
C VAL A 436 14.15 2.74 -6.62
N PRO A 437 15.19 3.42 -6.09
CA PRO A 437 15.61 4.73 -6.60
C PRO A 437 16.19 4.70 -8.02
N ALA A 438 16.74 3.55 -8.43
CA ALA A 438 17.43 3.38 -9.68
C ALA A 438 17.44 1.91 -10.09
N LEU A 439 17.37 1.67 -11.41
CA LEU A 439 17.62 0.35 -12.00
C LEU A 439 18.97 0.39 -12.70
N LYS A 440 19.96 -0.32 -12.16
CA LYS A 440 21.34 -0.31 -12.68
C LYS A 440 21.60 -1.47 -13.63
N GLY A 441 22.32 -1.18 -14.70
CA GLY A 441 22.73 -2.15 -15.70
C GLY A 441 23.56 -3.29 -15.11
N GLY A 442 23.17 -4.53 -15.38
CA GLY A 442 23.82 -5.72 -14.85
C GLY A 442 23.51 -6.04 -13.39
N GLU A 443 22.64 -5.27 -12.73
CA GLU A 443 22.13 -5.57 -11.39
C GLU A 443 20.69 -6.07 -11.43
N VAL A 444 20.32 -6.82 -10.38
CA VAL A 444 18.95 -7.27 -10.14
C VAL A 444 18.38 -6.43 -9.01
N SER A 445 17.22 -5.81 -9.24
CA SER A 445 16.48 -5.07 -8.22
C SER A 445 15.22 -5.83 -7.86
N ARG A 446 15.11 -6.28 -6.61
CA ARG A 446 13.92 -6.95 -6.11
C ARG A 446 12.89 -5.95 -5.60
N SER A 447 11.64 -6.17 -5.99
CA SER A 447 10.51 -5.31 -5.66
C SER A 447 9.37 -6.11 -5.02
N TYR A 448 8.66 -5.44 -4.13
CA TYR A 448 7.58 -5.93 -3.31
C TYR A 448 6.45 -4.91 -3.36
N VAL A 449 5.27 -5.33 -3.79
CA VAL A 449 4.09 -4.46 -3.91
C VAL A 449 2.92 -5.15 -3.24
N TYR A 450 2.23 -4.46 -2.33
CA TYR A 450 1.08 -5.03 -1.63
C TYR A 450 -0.22 -4.70 -2.37
N TYR A 451 -1.15 -5.65 -2.36
CA TYR A 451 -2.47 -5.58 -2.97
C TYR A 451 -3.55 -6.02 -1.97
N PRO A 452 -4.82 -5.61 -2.13
CA PRO A 452 -5.93 -6.27 -1.47
C PRO A 452 -5.90 -7.76 -1.83
N ALA A 453 -6.04 -8.63 -0.83
CA ALA A 453 -5.97 -10.05 -1.11
C ALA A 453 -7.26 -10.55 -1.80
N PRO A 454 -7.16 -11.33 -2.90
CA PRO A 454 -8.32 -11.94 -3.52
C PRO A 454 -8.96 -13.00 -2.60
N ALA A 455 -10.18 -13.44 -2.91
CA ALA A 455 -10.83 -14.55 -2.21
C ALA A 455 -9.91 -15.77 -2.02
N ASP A 456 -10.03 -16.48 -0.90
CA ASP A 456 -9.15 -17.62 -0.56
C ASP A 456 -9.23 -18.79 -1.55
N THR A 457 -10.32 -18.85 -2.32
CA THR A 457 -10.54 -19.79 -3.42
C THR A 457 -9.64 -19.50 -4.62
N VAL A 458 -9.17 -18.26 -4.78
CA VAL A 458 -8.24 -17.85 -5.84
C VAL A 458 -6.83 -18.34 -5.50
N LYS A 459 -6.34 -19.32 -6.27
CA LYS A 459 -5.00 -19.92 -6.09
C LYS A 459 -3.97 -19.42 -7.12
N SER A 460 -4.41 -18.68 -8.12
CA SER A 460 -3.56 -18.09 -9.15
C SER A 460 -4.20 -16.79 -9.64
N ILE A 461 -3.37 -15.81 -9.94
CA ILE A 461 -3.78 -14.47 -10.36
C ILE A 461 -3.02 -14.08 -11.62
N THR A 462 -3.64 -13.33 -12.53
CA THR A 462 -2.95 -12.76 -13.68
C THR A 462 -2.45 -11.38 -13.32
N LEU A 463 -1.14 -11.15 -13.36
CA LEU A 463 -0.59 -9.80 -13.32
C LEU A 463 -0.61 -9.21 -14.73
N GLU A 464 -1.27 -8.08 -14.90
CA GLU A 464 -1.27 -7.25 -16.10
C GLU A 464 -0.39 -6.02 -15.85
N ALA A 465 0.69 -5.88 -16.62
CA ALA A 465 1.57 -4.74 -16.53
C ALA A 465 1.50 -3.94 -17.85
N GLU A 466 0.94 -2.73 -17.77
CA GLU A 466 0.73 -1.87 -18.94
C GLU A 466 2.04 -1.68 -19.72
N GLY A 467 2.07 -2.11 -20.99
CA GLY A 467 3.26 -1.99 -21.84
C GLY A 467 4.33 -3.10 -21.69
N LEU A 468 4.20 -4.04 -20.74
CA LEU A 468 5.01 -5.27 -20.70
C LEU A 468 4.22 -6.52 -21.13
N GLY A 469 2.95 -6.61 -20.76
CA GLY A 469 2.11 -7.77 -21.04
C GLY A 469 1.50 -8.37 -19.78
N THR A 470 1.19 -9.68 -19.83
CA THR A 470 0.47 -10.37 -18.76
C THR A 470 1.16 -11.67 -18.38
N VAL A 471 1.15 -12.03 -17.09
CA VAL A 471 1.75 -13.27 -16.58
C VAL A 471 0.84 -13.87 -15.50
N ALA A 472 0.64 -15.19 -15.53
CA ALA A 472 -0.11 -15.90 -14.49
C ALA A 472 0.82 -16.30 -13.34
N ILE A 473 0.43 -15.99 -12.11
CA ILE A 473 1.25 -16.16 -10.91
C ILE A 473 0.49 -16.97 -9.84
N PRO A 474 1.05 -18.06 -9.30
CA PRO A 474 0.46 -18.77 -8.18
C PRO A 474 0.47 -17.94 -6.89
N ILE A 475 -0.55 -18.14 -6.05
CA ILE A 475 -0.66 -17.57 -4.70
C ILE A 475 -0.40 -18.67 -3.67
N HIS A 476 0.53 -18.40 -2.74
CA HIS A 476 0.95 -19.31 -1.68
C HIS A 476 0.48 -18.87 -0.28
#